data_AF-A0AAV9EPM7-F1
#
_entry.id   AF-A0AAV9EPM7-F1
#
_cell.length_a   1.000
_cell.length_b   1.000
_cell.length_c   1.000
_cell.angle_alpha   90.00
_cell.angle_beta   90.00
_cell.angle_gamma   90.00
#
_symmetry.space_group_name_H-M   'P 1'
#
loop_
_entity.id
_entity.type
_entity.pdbx_description
1 polymer ?
#
loop_
_entity_poly.entity_id
_entity_poly.type
_entity_poly.pdbx_seq_one_letter_code
_entity_poly.pdbx_strand_id
1 'polypeptide(L)'
;MASSLSSSTLSKFSFNYTPRESQLSIHSKNPSHHIRFRCSSKKKTSFTDQILDYIEEEEEVRDAVLVTNGDSEIGQMVILSLIVKRTRIKALVKDKRAAVEAFGNYVEPIAGDISNKSFVTKALRGVRSIICPSNEGFLSDIGNMKGICHIVLLSQLAAYRGSRGLQALVNSKARNLAERDEAVVIASGIPYTIIQAGLLKDTPGGKQGCSFEEGAAAEGSLSKEDAAFICVAALDVVPQNGFIFEVVNGDETVSDWKERIATLVKVAEQSQ
;
A
#
# COMPACT_ATOMS: atom_id res chain seq x y z
N MET A 1 -56.59 5.60 -28.81
CA MET A 1 -57.20 5.54 -27.46
C MET A 1 -56.52 4.40 -26.72
N ALA A 2 -55.90 4.51 -25.56
CA ALA A 2 -55.61 5.64 -24.68
C ALA A 2 -54.46 5.20 -23.72
N SER A 3 -53.60 6.17 -23.34
CA SER A 3 -52.94 6.38 -22.02
C SER A 3 -52.37 5.18 -21.24
N SER A 4 -51.05 5.06 -21.04
CA SER A 4 -50.20 5.74 -20.04
C SER A 4 -50.44 5.32 -18.58
N LEU A 5 -49.37 4.93 -17.86
CA LEU A 5 -48.83 5.66 -16.70
C LEU A 5 -47.56 4.99 -16.15
N SER A 6 -46.57 5.83 -15.86
CA SER A 6 -45.31 5.51 -15.18
C SER A 6 -45.52 5.39 -13.67
N SER A 7 -44.61 4.71 -12.96
CA SER A 7 -44.42 4.96 -11.54
C SER A 7 -42.94 4.98 -11.16
N SER A 8 -42.56 6.12 -10.61
CA SER A 8 -41.33 6.45 -9.91
C SER A 8 -41.35 5.92 -8.47
N THR A 9 -40.20 5.82 -7.82
CA THR A 9 -39.83 6.51 -6.55
C THR A 9 -38.82 5.70 -5.74
N LEU A 10 -37.75 6.38 -5.31
CA LEU A 10 -37.04 6.31 -4.02
C LEU A 10 -35.59 6.72 -4.29
N SER A 11 -34.90 7.59 -3.57
CA SER A 11 -35.23 8.57 -2.53
C SER A 11 -33.90 9.31 -2.31
N LYS A 12 -33.88 10.63 -2.51
CA LYS A 12 -32.71 11.49 -2.27
C LYS A 12 -32.52 11.64 -0.75
N PHE A 13 -31.36 11.23 -0.23
CA PHE A 13 -30.94 11.62 1.11
C PHE A 13 -30.31 13.02 1.06
N SER A 14 -31.08 14.02 1.48
CA SER A 14 -30.58 15.35 1.83
C SER A 14 -30.47 15.45 3.35
N PHE A 15 -29.27 15.65 3.87
CA PHE A 15 -29.06 15.98 5.29
C PHE A 15 -29.11 17.50 5.47
N ASN A 16 -30.16 17.97 6.15
CA ASN A 16 -30.28 19.34 6.64
C ASN A 16 -29.42 19.51 7.91
N TYR A 17 -28.44 20.40 7.85
CA TYR A 17 -27.59 20.79 8.98
C TYR A 17 -28.20 22.02 9.67
N THR A 18 -28.46 21.92 10.98
CA THR A 18 -28.80 23.07 11.84
C THR A 18 -27.73 23.20 12.92
N PRO A 19 -27.10 24.38 13.11
CA PRO A 19 -26.15 24.58 14.21
C PRO A 19 -26.92 24.94 15.50
N ARG A 20 -26.55 24.31 16.61
CA ARG A 20 -27.04 24.66 17.94
C ARG A 20 -26.01 25.55 18.64
N GLU A 21 -26.36 26.82 18.85
CA GLU A 21 -25.60 27.74 19.70
C GLU A 21 -25.65 27.29 21.17
N SER A 22 -24.52 27.39 21.87
CA SER A 22 -24.47 27.40 23.33
C SER A 22 -23.68 28.62 23.78
N GLN A 23 -24.41 29.62 24.27
CA GLN A 23 -23.87 30.73 25.05
C GLN A 23 -23.43 30.23 26.43
N LEU A 24 -22.26 30.67 26.91
CA LEU A 24 -21.96 30.73 28.34
C LEU A 24 -21.00 31.88 28.63
N SER A 25 -21.43 32.68 29.60
CA SER A 25 -20.95 34.01 29.96
C SER A 25 -19.65 34.02 30.77
N ILE A 26 -18.90 35.09 30.56
CA ILE A 26 -17.67 35.49 31.26
C ILE A 26 -18.01 35.95 32.69
N HIS A 27 -17.22 35.53 33.69
CA HIS A 27 -17.03 36.30 34.92
C HIS A 27 -15.58 36.21 35.44
N SER A 28 -15.02 37.40 35.64
CA SER A 28 -13.67 37.71 36.12
C SER A 28 -13.51 37.45 37.62
N LYS A 29 -12.30 37.01 38.02
CA LYS A 29 -11.60 37.47 39.25
C LYS A 29 -10.15 36.94 39.28
N ASN A 30 -9.20 37.88 39.31
CA ASN A 30 -7.79 37.68 39.69
C ASN A 30 -7.69 37.79 41.23
N PRO A 31 -6.77 37.08 41.92
CA PRO A 31 -5.50 37.75 42.26
C PRO A 31 -4.24 36.86 42.45
N SER A 32 -3.09 37.47 42.13
CA SER A 32 -1.81 37.53 42.88
C SER A 32 -0.96 36.27 43.20
N HIS A 33 0.19 36.22 42.50
CA HIS A 33 1.56 35.92 42.95
C HIS A 33 1.90 34.67 43.77
N HIS A 34 2.52 33.69 43.09
CA HIS A 34 3.73 33.00 43.59
C HIS A 34 4.53 32.44 42.41
N ILE A 35 5.63 33.11 42.04
CA ILE A 35 6.62 32.58 41.10
C ILE A 35 7.42 31.50 41.83
N ARG A 36 7.14 30.23 41.55
CA ARG A 36 8.02 29.10 41.90
C ARG A 36 9.07 28.96 40.80
N PHE A 37 10.30 29.36 41.08
CA PHE A 37 11.47 28.88 40.36
C PHE A 37 11.54 27.35 40.51
N ARG A 38 11.19 26.60 39.46
CA ARG A 38 11.44 25.16 39.41
C ARG A 38 12.74 24.96 38.64
N CYS A 39 13.79 24.59 39.37
CA CYS A 39 15.09 24.19 38.85
C CYS A 39 14.91 23.07 37.81
N SER A 40 15.37 23.28 36.59
CA SER A 40 15.48 22.22 35.57
C SER A 40 16.68 21.32 35.90
N SER A 41 16.47 20.36 36.79
CA SER A 41 17.35 19.19 36.87
C SER A 41 17.21 18.41 35.57
N LYS A 42 18.22 18.47 34.70
CA LYS A 42 18.40 17.55 33.58
C LYS A 42 18.36 16.14 34.15
N LYS A 43 17.24 15.41 33.98
CA LYS A 43 17.22 13.97 34.19
C LYS A 43 18.19 13.36 33.17
N LYS A 44 19.37 12.95 33.64
CA LYS A 44 20.17 11.95 32.94
C LYS A 44 19.27 10.74 32.76
N THR A 45 19.05 10.32 31.52
CA THR A 45 18.49 9.01 31.22
C THR A 45 19.31 7.97 31.98
N SER A 46 18.63 7.14 32.75
CA SER A 46 19.31 6.20 33.64
C SER A 46 20.00 5.13 32.80
N PHE A 47 21.15 4.63 33.24
CA PHE A 47 21.82 3.48 32.63
C PHE A 47 20.90 2.26 32.49
N THR A 48 19.87 2.17 33.34
CA THR A 48 18.79 1.17 33.24
C THR A 48 17.84 1.40 32.07
N ASP A 49 17.64 2.65 31.61
CA ASP A 49 16.83 2.95 30.41
C ASP A 49 17.59 2.53 29.14
N GLN A 50 18.92 2.72 29.13
CA GLN A 50 19.79 2.22 28.05
C GLN A 50 19.91 0.70 28.03
N ILE A 51 19.85 0.06 29.20
CA ILE A 51 19.84 -1.40 29.32
C ILE A 51 18.47 -1.98 28.93
N LEU A 52 17.35 -1.30 29.22
CA LEU A 52 16.03 -1.72 28.75
C LEU A 52 15.92 -1.64 27.22
N ASP A 53 16.43 -0.57 26.60
CA ASP A 53 16.53 -0.46 25.13
C ASP A 53 17.41 -1.56 24.50
N TYR A 54 18.34 -2.15 25.28
CA TYR A 54 19.21 -3.26 24.85
C TYR A 54 18.61 -4.66 25.11
N ILE A 55 17.63 -4.77 26.02
CA ILE A 55 16.99 -6.04 26.41
C ILE A 55 15.61 -6.20 25.75
N GLU A 56 14.99 -5.12 25.25
CA GLU A 56 13.77 -5.12 24.42
C GLU A 56 14.04 -5.32 22.92
N GLU A 57 15.18 -5.90 22.53
CA GLU A 57 15.22 -6.74 21.32
C GLU A 57 14.58 -8.11 21.64
N GLU A 58 13.38 -8.13 22.23
CA GLU A 58 12.50 -9.28 22.01
C GLU A 58 12.34 -9.37 20.49
N GLU A 59 12.47 -10.57 19.92
CA GLU A 59 12.14 -10.84 18.53
C GLU A 59 10.68 -10.42 18.30
N GLU A 60 10.47 -9.16 17.96
CA GLU A 60 9.14 -8.65 17.68
C GLU A 60 8.59 -9.50 16.55
N VAL A 61 7.47 -10.18 16.81
CA VAL A 61 6.87 -11.10 15.83
C VAL A 61 6.50 -10.32 14.58
N ARG A 62 7.34 -10.46 13.56
CA ARG A 62 7.16 -9.86 12.24
C ARG A 62 6.43 -10.85 11.35
N ASP A 63 5.11 -10.73 11.31
CA ASP A 63 4.27 -11.51 10.40
C ASP A 63 3.30 -10.63 9.58
N ALA A 64 3.29 -9.31 9.83
CA ALA A 64 2.33 -8.43 9.19
C ALA A 64 2.75 -8.07 7.77
N VAL A 65 1.76 -7.87 6.90
CA VAL A 65 1.94 -7.29 5.57
C VAL A 65 1.51 -5.83 5.62
N LEU A 66 2.41 -4.93 5.21
CA LEU A 66 2.07 -3.52 4.99
C LEU A 66 1.58 -3.34 3.55
N VAL A 67 0.35 -2.85 3.38
CA VAL A 67 -0.18 -2.41 2.08
C VAL A 67 -0.08 -0.90 2.00
N THR A 68 0.65 -0.39 1.00
CA THR A 68 0.75 1.05 0.73
C THR A 68 -0.47 1.50 -0.08
N ASN A 69 -0.83 2.78 -0.03
CA ASN A 69 -2.03 3.32 -0.69
C ASN A 69 -3.28 2.45 -0.46
N GLY A 70 -3.50 1.98 0.77
CA GLY A 70 -4.55 1.02 1.08
C GLY A 70 -5.97 1.52 0.81
N ASP A 71 -6.14 2.83 0.63
CA ASP A 71 -7.38 3.49 0.23
C ASP A 71 -7.57 3.61 -1.30
N SER A 72 -6.56 3.28 -2.10
CA SER A 72 -6.69 3.14 -3.55
C SER A 72 -7.54 1.93 -3.92
N GLU A 73 -8.13 1.92 -5.11
CA GLU A 73 -8.95 0.81 -5.60
C GLU A 73 -8.22 -0.55 -5.55
N ILE A 74 -6.99 -0.60 -6.08
CA ILE A 74 -6.17 -1.82 -6.05
C ILE A 74 -5.73 -2.14 -4.62
N GLY A 75 -5.37 -1.13 -3.82
CA GLY A 75 -5.01 -1.31 -2.41
C GLY A 75 -6.14 -1.96 -1.61
N GLN A 76 -7.39 -1.52 -1.82
CA GLN A 76 -8.57 -2.12 -1.20
C GLN A 76 -8.77 -3.58 -1.67
N MET A 77 -8.60 -3.87 -2.97
CA MET A 77 -8.68 -5.25 -3.50
C MET A 77 -7.60 -6.18 -2.90
N VAL A 78 -6.38 -5.67 -2.74
CA VAL A 78 -5.27 -6.37 -2.07
C VAL A 78 -5.62 -6.64 -0.60
N ILE A 79 -6.12 -5.64 0.11
CA ILE A 79 -6.56 -5.77 1.51
C ILE A 79 -7.62 -6.85 1.63
N LEU A 80 -8.68 -6.82 0.82
CA LEU A 80 -9.74 -7.84 0.84
C LEU A 80 -9.19 -9.25 0.61
N SER A 81 -8.27 -9.41 -0.35
CA SER A 81 -7.62 -10.69 -0.63
C SER A 81 -6.77 -11.18 0.56
N LEU A 82 -6.05 -10.29 1.24
CA LEU A 82 -5.28 -10.62 2.44
C LEU A 82 -6.17 -10.98 3.64
N ILE A 83 -7.34 -10.34 3.77
CA ILE A 83 -8.33 -10.68 4.82
C ILE A 83 -8.80 -12.12 4.65
N VAL A 84 -9.09 -12.54 3.42
CA VAL A 84 -9.47 -13.94 3.11
C VAL A 84 -8.34 -14.91 3.46
N LYS A 85 -7.07 -14.52 3.24
CA LYS A 85 -5.88 -15.30 3.65
C LYS A 85 -5.59 -15.27 5.15
N ARG A 86 -6.37 -14.51 5.95
CA ARG A 86 -6.19 -14.32 7.41
C ARG A 86 -4.81 -13.77 7.77
N THR A 87 -4.25 -12.93 6.91
CA THR A 87 -2.97 -12.26 7.13
C THR A 87 -3.16 -11.09 8.10
N ARG A 88 -2.19 -10.80 8.97
CA ARG A 88 -2.18 -9.53 9.73
C ARG A 88 -1.84 -8.39 8.77
N ILE A 89 -2.71 -7.39 8.68
CA ILE A 89 -2.58 -6.31 7.70
C ILE A 89 -2.36 -4.99 8.42
N LYS A 90 -1.33 -4.27 8.00
CA LYS A 90 -1.17 -2.84 8.23
C LYS A 90 -1.46 -2.14 6.92
N ALA A 91 -2.30 -1.11 6.91
CA ALA A 91 -2.61 -0.37 5.68
C ALA A 91 -2.24 1.10 5.84
N LEU A 92 -1.35 1.60 4.98
CA LEU A 92 -1.10 3.04 4.90
C LEU A 92 -2.25 3.68 4.10
N VAL A 93 -3.00 4.56 4.75
CA VAL A 93 -4.21 5.20 4.21
C VAL A 93 -4.18 6.69 4.49
N LYS A 94 -4.92 7.48 3.69
CA LYS A 94 -5.09 8.91 3.96
C LYS A 94 -6.08 9.16 5.10
N ASP A 95 -7.16 8.39 5.14
CA ASP A 95 -8.21 8.50 6.15
C ASP A 95 -8.35 7.21 6.97
N LYS A 96 -7.89 7.25 8.24
CA LYS A 96 -8.03 6.12 9.17
C LYS A 96 -9.48 5.77 9.46
N ARG A 97 -10.38 6.76 9.56
CA ARG A 97 -11.78 6.52 9.92
C ARG A 97 -12.49 5.76 8.81
N ALA A 98 -12.30 6.21 7.56
CA ALA A 98 -12.84 5.51 6.40
C ALA A 98 -12.34 4.07 6.30
N ALA A 99 -11.05 3.83 6.58
CA ALA A 99 -10.49 2.48 6.58
C ALA A 99 -11.09 1.59 7.70
N VAL A 100 -11.30 2.13 8.91
CA VAL A 100 -11.99 1.40 9.99
C VAL A 100 -13.45 1.10 9.63
N GLU A 101 -14.14 2.03 8.98
CA GLU A 101 -15.51 1.82 8.53
C GLU A 101 -15.60 0.72 7.46
N ALA A 102 -14.66 0.70 6.52
CA ALA A 102 -14.63 -0.27 5.43
C ALA A 102 -14.17 -1.67 5.87
N PHE A 103 -13.13 -1.76 6.69
CA PHE A 103 -12.43 -3.02 7.00
C PHE A 103 -12.51 -3.43 8.47
N GLY A 104 -13.09 -2.61 9.35
CA GLY A 104 -13.21 -2.92 10.77
C GLY A 104 -11.87 -3.26 11.43
N ASN A 105 -11.88 -4.31 12.24
CA ASN A 105 -10.69 -4.78 12.97
C ASN A 105 -9.79 -5.72 12.16
N TYR A 106 -10.10 -5.98 10.88
CA TYR A 106 -9.28 -6.84 10.03
C TYR A 106 -7.97 -6.19 9.58
N VAL A 107 -7.88 -4.86 9.70
CA VAL A 107 -6.74 -4.05 9.27
C VAL A 107 -6.35 -3.08 10.38
N GLU A 108 -5.05 -2.86 10.56
CA GLU A 108 -4.50 -1.75 11.34
C GLU A 108 -4.24 -0.55 10.39
N PRO A 109 -5.10 0.48 10.37
CA PRO A 109 -4.91 1.63 9.50
C PRO A 109 -3.89 2.61 10.07
N ILE A 110 -2.93 2.98 9.23
CA ILE A 110 -1.82 3.86 9.52
C ILE A 110 -1.96 5.08 8.61
N ALA A 111 -1.82 6.27 9.17
CA ALA A 111 -1.87 7.52 8.42
C ALA A 111 -0.88 8.47 9.08
N GLY A 112 -0.09 9.16 8.26
CA GLY A 112 0.96 10.06 8.70
C GLY A 112 1.90 10.40 7.55
N ASP A 113 2.86 11.25 7.86
CA ASP A 113 3.83 11.76 6.89
C ASP A 113 4.99 10.77 6.73
N ILE A 114 5.17 10.27 5.51
CA ILE A 114 6.24 9.32 5.15
C ILE A 114 7.63 9.94 5.20
N SER A 115 7.75 11.27 5.15
CA SER A 115 9.03 11.96 5.36
C SER A 115 9.47 11.95 6.83
N ASN A 116 8.55 11.66 7.75
CA ASN A 116 8.85 11.58 9.18
C ASN A 116 9.40 10.20 9.56
N LYS A 117 10.72 10.14 9.83
CA LYS A 117 11.41 8.91 10.23
C LYS A 117 10.76 8.18 11.41
N SER A 118 10.29 8.90 12.44
CA SER A 118 9.63 8.27 13.60
C SER A 118 8.31 7.61 13.22
N PHE A 119 7.57 8.21 12.28
CA PHE A 119 6.35 7.61 11.74
C PHE A 119 6.68 6.35 10.94
N VAL A 120 7.64 6.41 10.02
CA VAL A 120 8.06 5.26 9.21
C VAL A 120 8.52 4.10 10.09
N THR A 121 9.36 4.36 11.10
CA THR A 121 9.79 3.31 12.06
C THR A 121 8.61 2.66 12.77
N LYS A 122 7.59 3.44 13.19
CA LYS A 122 6.37 2.89 13.80
C LYS A 122 5.51 2.11 12.80
N ALA A 123 5.44 2.56 11.56
CA ALA A 123 4.65 1.92 10.51
C ALA A 123 5.22 0.56 10.12
N LEU A 124 6.55 0.44 10.05
CA LEU A 124 7.27 -0.80 9.71
C LEU A 124 7.42 -1.77 10.90
N ARG A 125 7.05 -1.34 12.10
CA ARG A 125 7.12 -2.18 13.30
C ARG A 125 6.22 -3.41 13.18
N GLY A 126 6.78 -4.61 13.39
CA GLY A 126 6.10 -5.89 13.19
C GLY A 126 5.79 -6.27 11.72
N VAL A 127 6.28 -5.50 10.73
CA VAL A 127 6.08 -5.79 9.30
C VAL A 127 7.16 -6.76 8.82
N ARG A 128 6.72 -7.80 8.08
CA ARG A 128 7.58 -8.78 7.40
C ARG A 128 7.68 -8.53 5.90
N SER A 129 6.58 -8.11 5.29
CA SER A 129 6.52 -7.87 3.84
C SER A 129 5.74 -6.60 3.52
N ILE A 130 6.10 -5.95 2.41
CA ILE A 130 5.38 -4.77 1.88
C ILE A 130 4.76 -5.13 0.54
N ILE A 131 3.51 -4.72 0.31
CA ILE A 131 2.89 -4.64 -1.02
C ILE A 131 2.69 -3.16 -1.36
N CYS A 132 3.28 -2.73 -2.48
CA CYS A 132 3.06 -1.45 -3.11
C CYS A 132 2.14 -1.65 -4.34
N PRO A 133 0.82 -1.42 -4.25
CA PRO A 133 -0.13 -1.70 -5.33
C PRO A 133 -0.15 -0.63 -6.43
N SER A 134 0.80 0.31 -6.42
CA SER A 134 0.95 1.35 -7.45
C SER A 134 2.31 2.04 -7.31
N ASN A 135 2.78 2.68 -8.39
CA ASN A 135 3.90 3.61 -8.33
C ASN A 135 3.42 4.95 -7.71
N GLU A 136 3.85 5.25 -6.49
CA GLU A 136 3.41 6.43 -5.74
C GLU A 136 4.54 7.16 -4.99
N GLY A 137 5.79 6.68 -5.09
CA GLY A 137 6.94 7.31 -4.43
C GLY A 137 7.14 6.87 -2.98
N PHE A 138 6.27 6.02 -2.42
CA PHE A 138 6.31 5.61 -1.01
C PHE A 138 7.69 5.13 -0.56
N LEU A 139 8.37 4.36 -1.41
CA LEU A 139 9.64 3.71 -1.07
C LEU A 139 10.82 4.68 -1.02
N SER A 140 10.71 5.82 -1.71
CA SER A 140 11.80 6.80 -1.84
C SER A 140 12.19 7.44 -0.50
N ASP A 141 11.25 7.51 0.45
CA ASP A 141 11.44 8.17 1.74
C ASP A 141 11.72 7.18 2.90
N ILE A 142 11.74 5.88 2.62
CA ILE A 142 11.91 4.85 3.64
C ILE A 142 13.39 4.63 3.94
N GLY A 143 13.85 5.18 5.06
CA GLY A 143 15.27 5.09 5.45
C GLY A 143 15.73 3.70 5.88
N ASN A 144 15.03 3.05 6.82
CA ASN A 144 15.47 1.77 7.40
C ASN A 144 14.35 0.72 7.34
N MET A 145 14.61 -0.36 6.61
CA MET A 145 13.70 -1.49 6.43
C MET A 145 14.20 -2.77 7.14
N LYS A 146 14.96 -2.63 8.23
CA LYS A 146 15.45 -3.77 9.04
C LYS A 146 14.29 -4.72 9.37
N GLY A 147 14.49 -6.00 9.03
CA GLY A 147 13.56 -7.10 9.29
C GLY A 147 12.42 -7.25 8.29
N ILE A 148 12.38 -6.45 7.23
CA ILE A 148 11.53 -6.74 6.06
C ILE A 148 12.25 -7.78 5.22
N CYS A 149 11.51 -8.83 4.84
CA CYS A 149 12.02 -9.97 4.11
C CYS A 149 11.60 -9.98 2.65
N HIS A 150 10.55 -9.22 2.27
CA HIS A 150 10.03 -9.22 0.91
C HIS A 150 9.28 -7.93 0.56
N ILE A 151 9.55 -7.38 -0.63
CA ILE A 151 8.81 -6.25 -1.21
C ILE A 151 8.15 -6.69 -2.51
N VAL A 152 6.83 -6.55 -2.61
CA VAL A 152 6.08 -6.72 -3.85
C VAL A 152 5.69 -5.35 -4.39
N LEU A 153 6.08 -5.02 -5.61
CA LEU A 153 5.75 -3.76 -6.27
C LEU A 153 4.96 -4.03 -7.54
N LEU A 154 3.74 -3.48 -7.63
CA LEU A 154 3.00 -3.36 -8.88
C LEU A 154 3.50 -2.12 -9.61
N SER A 155 4.11 -2.33 -10.77
CA SER A 155 4.65 -1.26 -11.62
C SER A 155 3.97 -1.24 -12.98
N GLN A 156 3.80 -0.06 -13.56
CA GLN A 156 3.36 0.11 -14.94
C GLN A 156 4.46 0.68 -15.83
N LEU A 157 5.73 0.55 -15.43
CA LEU A 157 6.86 1.16 -16.16
C LEU A 157 6.92 0.71 -17.63
N ALA A 158 6.74 -0.58 -17.90
CA ALA A 158 6.72 -1.12 -19.26
C ALA A 158 5.63 -0.46 -20.11
N ALA A 159 4.40 -0.38 -19.59
CA ALA A 159 3.28 0.31 -20.26
C ALA A 159 3.57 1.79 -20.53
N TYR A 160 4.18 2.50 -19.56
CA TYR A 160 4.53 3.91 -19.74
C TYR A 160 5.68 4.11 -20.72
N ARG A 161 6.64 3.19 -20.81
CA ARG A 161 7.70 3.21 -21.84
C ARG A 161 7.17 2.93 -23.23
N GLY A 162 6.18 2.05 -23.35
CA GLY A 162 5.48 1.75 -24.60
C GLY A 162 4.62 2.89 -25.14
N SER A 163 4.22 3.83 -24.28
CA SER A 163 3.37 4.96 -24.69
C SER A 163 4.07 5.93 -25.66
N ARG A 164 3.34 6.39 -26.69
CA ARG A 164 3.87 7.21 -27.81
C ARG A 164 3.07 8.51 -27.98
N GLY A 165 3.67 9.49 -28.67
CA GLY A 165 3.00 10.75 -29.02
C GLY A 165 2.54 11.55 -27.79
N LEU A 166 1.33 12.08 -27.83
CA LEU A 166 0.76 12.85 -26.70
C LEU A 166 0.61 12.02 -25.41
N GLN A 167 0.41 10.69 -25.52
CA GLN A 167 0.30 9.83 -24.34
C GLN A 167 1.61 9.78 -23.54
N ALA A 168 2.76 9.79 -24.23
CA ALA A 168 4.07 9.82 -23.57
C ALA A 168 4.28 11.10 -22.74
N LEU A 169 3.76 12.24 -23.22
CA LEU A 169 3.82 13.51 -22.50
C LEU A 169 2.94 13.47 -21.23
N VAL A 170 1.72 12.97 -21.36
CA VAL A 170 0.78 12.81 -20.23
C VAL A 170 1.33 11.85 -19.18
N ASN A 171 1.97 10.76 -19.62
CA ASN A 171 2.49 9.72 -18.74
C ASN A 171 3.89 10.02 -18.19
N SER A 172 4.55 11.11 -18.62
CA SER A 172 5.95 11.41 -18.26
C SER A 172 6.19 11.43 -16.74
N LYS A 173 5.27 12.01 -15.96
CA LYS A 173 5.35 12.03 -14.50
C LYS A 173 5.20 10.63 -13.90
N ALA A 174 4.21 9.86 -14.35
CA ALA A 174 3.95 8.50 -13.88
C ALA A 174 5.11 7.56 -14.23
N ARG A 175 5.67 7.71 -15.44
CA ARG A 175 6.90 7.03 -15.88
C ARG A 175 8.07 7.33 -14.96
N ASN A 176 8.38 8.60 -14.72
CA ASN A 176 9.48 8.99 -13.84
C ASN A 176 9.29 8.46 -12.41
N LEU A 177 8.04 8.34 -11.95
CA LEU A 177 7.74 7.78 -10.63
C LEU A 177 7.97 6.27 -10.61
N ALA A 178 7.50 5.55 -11.63
CA ALA A 178 7.73 4.11 -11.77
C ALA A 178 9.22 3.77 -11.90
N GLU A 179 9.99 4.55 -12.68
CA GLU A 179 11.45 4.38 -12.79
C GLU A 179 12.15 4.55 -11.44
N ARG A 180 11.72 5.53 -10.63
CA ARG A 180 12.28 5.75 -9.30
C ARG A 180 11.90 4.64 -8.33
N ASP A 181 10.63 4.27 -8.26
CA ASP A 181 10.15 3.25 -7.32
C ASP A 181 10.80 1.89 -7.59
N GLU A 182 10.89 1.46 -8.85
CA GLU A 182 11.62 0.23 -9.20
C GLU A 182 13.10 0.32 -8.82
N ALA A 183 13.77 1.44 -9.14
CA ALA A 183 15.18 1.62 -8.80
C ALA A 183 15.43 1.57 -7.29
N VAL A 184 14.52 2.15 -6.48
CA VAL A 184 14.60 2.10 -5.02
C VAL A 184 14.40 0.68 -4.49
N VAL A 185 13.42 -0.08 -5.02
CA VAL A 185 13.24 -1.50 -4.66
C VAL A 185 14.50 -2.30 -4.96
N ILE A 186 15.05 -2.15 -6.17
CA ILE A 186 16.24 -2.88 -6.61
C ILE A 186 17.45 -2.52 -5.73
N ALA A 187 17.64 -1.23 -5.43
CA ALA A 187 18.75 -0.76 -4.61
C ALA A 187 18.58 -1.07 -3.10
N SER A 188 17.40 -1.51 -2.66
CA SER A 188 17.12 -1.76 -1.24
C SER A 188 17.93 -2.92 -0.64
N GLY A 189 18.39 -3.86 -1.48
CA GLY A 189 19.03 -5.10 -1.03
C GLY A 189 18.08 -6.09 -0.33
N ILE A 190 16.78 -5.83 -0.35
CA ILE A 190 15.74 -6.70 0.20
C ILE A 190 15.21 -7.57 -0.94
N PRO A 191 14.95 -8.87 -0.73
CA PRO A 191 14.25 -9.68 -1.72
C PRO A 191 12.98 -9.01 -2.24
N TYR A 192 12.78 -8.99 -3.55
CA TYR A 192 11.66 -8.27 -4.14
C TYR A 192 11.03 -8.99 -5.32
N THR A 193 9.77 -8.66 -5.57
CA THR A 193 9.04 -9.05 -6.78
C THR A 193 8.44 -7.81 -7.42
N ILE A 194 8.95 -7.39 -8.58
CA ILE A 194 8.39 -6.29 -9.36
C ILE A 194 7.50 -6.90 -10.44
N ILE A 195 6.21 -6.59 -10.38
CA ILE A 195 5.19 -7.03 -11.32
C ILE A 195 4.98 -5.89 -12.31
N GLN A 196 5.56 -5.98 -13.49
CA GLN A 196 5.41 -4.98 -14.55
C GLN A 196 4.13 -5.26 -15.33
N ALA A 197 3.05 -4.61 -14.92
CA ALA A 197 1.75 -4.75 -15.53
C ALA A 197 1.60 -3.87 -16.79
N GLY A 198 0.75 -4.34 -17.70
CA GLY A 198 0.22 -3.51 -18.78
C GLY A 198 -0.68 -2.37 -18.29
N LEU A 199 -1.46 -1.78 -19.21
CA LEU A 199 -2.45 -0.77 -18.84
C LEU A 199 -3.53 -1.37 -17.92
N LEU A 200 -3.66 -0.82 -16.73
CA LEU A 200 -4.64 -1.27 -15.73
C LEU A 200 -6.06 -0.85 -16.13
N LYS A 201 -7.00 -1.80 -16.08
CA LYS A 201 -8.40 -1.61 -16.49
C LYS A 201 -9.39 -2.02 -15.41
N ASP A 202 -10.52 -1.30 -15.39
CA ASP A 202 -11.67 -1.57 -14.53
C ASP A 202 -12.56 -2.66 -15.13
N THR A 203 -12.03 -3.88 -15.16
CA THR A 203 -12.72 -5.07 -15.64
C THR A 203 -12.66 -6.17 -14.59
N PRO A 204 -13.66 -7.07 -14.51
CA PRO A 204 -13.59 -8.20 -13.60
C PRO A 204 -12.39 -9.10 -13.91
N GLY A 205 -11.66 -9.52 -12.87
CA GLY A 205 -10.55 -10.46 -12.94
C GLY A 205 -11.00 -11.92 -13.08
N GLY A 206 -10.05 -12.81 -13.29
CA GLY A 206 -10.26 -14.26 -13.39
C GLY A 206 -11.06 -14.73 -14.61
N LYS A 207 -11.42 -13.81 -15.52
CA LYS A 207 -12.16 -14.13 -16.76
C LYS A 207 -11.26 -14.42 -17.95
N GLN A 208 -10.10 -13.76 -17.98
CA GLN A 208 -9.10 -13.93 -19.02
C GLN A 208 -7.88 -14.62 -18.40
N GLY A 209 -7.12 -15.32 -19.24
CA GLY A 209 -5.81 -15.81 -18.84
C GLY A 209 -4.82 -14.68 -18.68
N CYS A 210 -3.55 -15.03 -18.58
CA CYS A 210 -2.44 -14.08 -18.54
C CYS A 210 -1.44 -14.35 -19.67
N SER A 211 -0.57 -13.39 -19.92
CA SER A 211 0.67 -13.57 -20.68
C SER A 211 1.80 -12.94 -19.90
N PHE A 212 2.96 -13.58 -19.94
CA PHE A 212 4.19 -13.18 -19.25
C PHE A 212 5.34 -12.94 -20.23
N GLU A 213 5.02 -12.76 -21.51
CA GLU A 213 6.00 -12.53 -22.56
C GLU A 213 6.71 -11.19 -22.37
N GLU A 214 8.01 -11.16 -22.66
CA GLU A 214 8.80 -9.94 -22.63
C GLU A 214 8.27 -8.91 -23.65
N GLY A 215 8.05 -7.67 -23.21
CA GLY A 215 7.47 -6.61 -24.02
C GLY A 215 5.93 -6.59 -24.07
N ALA A 216 5.24 -7.62 -23.56
CA ALA A 216 3.78 -7.66 -23.59
C ALA A 216 3.14 -6.52 -22.79
N ALA A 217 3.74 -6.11 -21.67
CA ALA A 217 3.22 -5.04 -20.83
C ALA A 217 3.31 -3.65 -21.50
N ALA A 218 4.12 -3.49 -22.55
CA ALA A 218 4.20 -2.23 -23.29
C ALA A 218 2.93 -1.92 -24.11
N GLU A 219 2.21 -2.96 -24.55
CA GLU A 219 1.05 -2.84 -25.46
C GLU A 219 -0.24 -3.44 -24.90
N GLY A 220 -0.14 -4.37 -23.94
CA GLY A 220 -1.27 -5.06 -23.37
C GLY A 220 -1.93 -4.34 -22.19
N SER A 221 -2.94 -5.01 -21.62
CA SER A 221 -3.68 -4.51 -20.47
C SER A 221 -3.90 -5.61 -19.44
N LEU A 222 -4.03 -5.21 -18.18
CA LEU A 222 -4.32 -6.11 -17.06
C LEU A 222 -5.51 -5.57 -16.27
N SER A 223 -6.42 -6.43 -15.85
CA SER A 223 -7.50 -6.03 -14.95
C SER A 223 -6.94 -5.63 -13.58
N LYS A 224 -7.52 -4.63 -12.94
CA LYS A 224 -7.12 -4.23 -11.58
C LYS A 224 -7.30 -5.36 -10.56
N GLU A 225 -8.34 -6.17 -10.73
CA GLU A 225 -8.60 -7.33 -9.88
C GLU A 225 -7.52 -8.41 -10.02
N ASP A 226 -7.10 -8.74 -11.26
CA ASP A 226 -6.00 -9.69 -11.48
C ASP A 226 -4.68 -9.13 -10.95
N ALA A 227 -4.41 -7.84 -11.17
CA ALA A 227 -3.22 -7.18 -10.65
C ALA A 227 -3.14 -7.29 -9.12
N ALA A 228 -4.24 -7.01 -8.41
CA ALA A 228 -4.32 -7.15 -6.96
C ALA A 228 -4.10 -8.61 -6.52
N PHE A 229 -4.71 -9.57 -7.22
CA PHE A 229 -4.56 -11.00 -6.92
C PHE A 229 -3.11 -11.46 -7.06
N ILE A 230 -2.46 -11.08 -8.16
CA ILE A 230 -1.05 -11.43 -8.44
C ILE A 230 -0.12 -10.83 -7.38
N CYS A 231 -0.37 -9.59 -6.93
CA CYS A 231 0.41 -8.98 -5.84
C CYS A 231 0.34 -9.80 -4.55
N VAL A 232 -0.84 -10.31 -4.21
CA VAL A 232 -1.03 -11.14 -3.00
C VAL A 232 -0.44 -12.53 -3.17
N ALA A 233 -0.53 -13.11 -4.36
CA ALA A 233 0.07 -14.42 -4.66
C ALA A 233 1.61 -14.36 -4.63
N ALA A 234 2.21 -13.26 -5.08
CA ALA A 234 3.66 -13.06 -5.06
C ALA A 234 4.26 -13.16 -3.65
N LEU A 235 3.52 -12.82 -2.59
CA LEU A 235 3.98 -12.98 -1.20
C LEU A 235 4.33 -14.42 -0.81
N ASP A 236 3.76 -15.41 -1.50
CA ASP A 236 3.98 -16.82 -1.20
C ASP A 236 5.30 -17.35 -1.80
N VAL A 237 5.99 -16.53 -2.62
CA VAL A 237 7.22 -16.88 -3.33
C VAL A 237 8.24 -15.74 -3.19
N VAL A 238 9.17 -15.88 -2.25
CA VAL A 238 10.25 -14.90 -2.03
C VAL A 238 11.48 -15.31 -2.85
N PRO A 239 11.90 -14.54 -3.88
CA PRO A 239 13.08 -14.85 -4.69
C PRO A 239 14.39 -14.54 -3.93
N GLN A 240 15.52 -15.13 -4.33
CA GLN A 240 16.79 -14.90 -3.61
C GLN A 240 17.41 -13.53 -3.93
N ASN A 241 17.48 -13.16 -5.21
CA ASN A 241 18.20 -11.96 -5.69
C ASN A 241 17.27 -10.84 -6.20
N GLY A 242 15.96 -11.02 -6.03
CA GLY A 242 14.92 -10.19 -6.66
C GLY A 242 14.45 -10.77 -8.00
N PHE A 243 13.18 -10.52 -8.32
CA PHE A 243 12.53 -11.04 -9.51
C PHE A 243 11.65 -9.96 -10.16
N ILE A 244 11.75 -9.82 -11.48
CA ILE A 244 10.95 -8.89 -12.27
C ILE A 244 10.30 -9.69 -13.39
N PHE A 245 9.01 -9.50 -13.62
CA PHE A 245 8.31 -10.09 -14.75
C PHE A 245 7.21 -9.17 -15.26
N GLU A 246 6.94 -9.28 -16.56
CA GLU A 246 5.83 -8.60 -17.20
C GLU A 246 4.55 -9.42 -17.10
N VAL A 247 3.41 -8.76 -17.01
CA VAL A 247 2.10 -9.43 -17.04
C VAL A 247 1.00 -8.59 -17.67
N VAL A 248 0.22 -9.25 -18.53
CA VAL A 248 -1.02 -8.73 -19.12
C VAL A 248 -2.08 -9.82 -19.12
N ASN A 249 -3.35 -9.46 -19.31
CA ASN A 249 -4.36 -10.47 -19.62
C ASN A 249 -4.10 -11.05 -21.02
N GLY A 250 -4.27 -12.36 -21.17
CA GLY A 250 -3.99 -13.15 -22.37
C GLY A 250 -4.73 -14.49 -22.34
N ASP A 251 -4.16 -15.50 -22.99
CA ASP A 251 -4.83 -16.80 -23.18
C ASP A 251 -4.37 -17.88 -22.18
N GLU A 252 -3.24 -17.69 -21.49
CA GLU A 252 -2.73 -18.69 -20.56
C GLU A 252 -3.58 -18.76 -19.29
N THR A 253 -4.25 -19.88 -19.07
CA THR A 253 -5.03 -20.08 -17.84
C THR A 253 -4.11 -20.42 -16.67
N VAL A 254 -4.10 -19.59 -15.63
CA VAL A 254 -3.33 -19.81 -14.41
C VAL A 254 -4.24 -20.29 -13.29
N SER A 255 -4.17 -21.58 -12.96
CA SER A 255 -4.98 -22.19 -11.89
C SER A 255 -4.33 -22.05 -10.51
N ASP A 256 -3.00 -22.17 -10.43
CA ASP A 256 -2.21 -21.98 -9.21
C ASP A 256 -1.16 -20.88 -9.44
N TRP A 257 -1.46 -19.70 -8.91
CA TRP A 257 -0.57 -18.55 -9.03
C TRP A 257 0.73 -18.70 -8.25
N LYS A 258 0.73 -19.43 -7.14
CA LYS A 258 1.95 -19.67 -6.36
C LYS A 258 2.90 -20.55 -7.15
N GLU A 259 2.40 -21.65 -7.72
CA GLU A 259 3.21 -22.54 -8.56
C GLU A 259 3.70 -21.83 -9.83
N ARG A 260 2.83 -21.02 -10.45
CA ARG A 260 3.20 -20.26 -11.65
C ARG A 260 4.32 -19.27 -11.37
N ILE A 261 4.20 -18.44 -10.32
CA ILE A 261 5.23 -17.47 -9.95
C ILE A 261 6.53 -18.20 -9.56
N ALA A 262 6.46 -19.30 -8.80
CA ALA A 262 7.63 -20.10 -8.45
C ALA A 262 8.35 -20.67 -9.69
N THR A 263 7.60 -21.04 -10.73
CA THR A 263 8.17 -21.51 -12.00
C THR A 263 8.89 -20.37 -12.72
N LEU A 264 8.28 -19.19 -12.81
CA LEU A 264 8.90 -18.02 -13.44
C LEU A 264 10.19 -17.60 -12.71
N VAL A 265 10.18 -17.60 -11.37
CA VAL A 265 11.37 -17.32 -10.55
C VAL A 265 12.50 -18.32 -10.86
N LYS A 266 12.21 -19.63 -10.88
CA LYS A 266 13.22 -20.66 -11.19
C LYS A 266 13.84 -20.49 -12.57
N VAL A 267 13.02 -20.17 -13.58
CA VAL A 267 13.50 -19.95 -14.95
C VAL A 267 14.42 -18.73 -15.01
N ALA A 268 14.07 -17.65 -14.30
CA ALA A 268 14.90 -16.45 -14.23
C ALA A 268 16.23 -16.70 -13.49
N GLU A 269 16.21 -17.44 -12.38
CA GLU A 269 17.40 -17.78 -11.59
C GLU A 269 18.37 -18.72 -12.33
N GLN A 270 17.87 -19.56 -13.25
CA GLN A 270 18.69 -20.45 -14.07
C GLN A 270 19.32 -19.76 -15.30
N SER A 271 18.83 -18.57 -15.66
CA SER A 271 19.28 -17.81 -16.82
C SER A 271 20.37 -16.77 -16.49
N GLN A 272 20.78 -16.69 -15.22
CA GLN A 272 21.85 -15.82 -14.70
C GLN A 272 23.16 -16.59 -14.51
#